data_AF-A0A8K0S4N1-F1
#
_entry.id   AF-A0A8K0S4N1-F1
#
_cell.length_a   1.000
_cell.length_b   1.000
_cell.length_c   1.000
_cell.angle_alpha   90.00
_cell.angle_beta   90.00
_cell.angle_gamma   90.00
#
_symmetry.space_group_name_H-M   'P 1'
#
loop_
_entity.id
_entity.type
_entity.pdbx_description
1 polymer ?
#
loop_
_entity_poly.entity_id
_entity_poly.type
_entity_poly.pdbx_seq_one_letter_code
_entity_poly.pdbx_strand_id
1 'polypeptide(L)'
;MHLDSLPGEIQCQIIRHLDPIGLISLSQTSSEFRRLINPQKRHFAERLLALELILEYGGPTLIFWSRDHSLQPKWPGKEWDEMRWACTNCLRLLPHKDFDNHSLLRLGYRKPLPGSPAANMITSWEPITRSRPRDKNTERAKRDAQDAAQAEKKRREAYFLSVTNGSGHAHATPVKDKFQTFRDCGMKVFQGMNFLKFLDLEEDTILDMLSQNAILIEGEECGKKRWLRKCNECRFRKGLIYHKLNLTSGTKKFPIVPSRQLEFALPLDRFFPGFSDNLEHKRPPFNTCLGLIYRTQACEQRWTMWMGRCPRCERWQELRAFRIWGLYQHWKPERMTLATHGDRYNDEGQWINEDMLDRSICNSCFAESEGREELARQLQQLLSTLMKWELRRLSGHLAGGFHNLSWRSGFRLSKQNSKEWKNLLKQTPCLNKDYRYICTHNDVALLHLRRGQCLELWKVANEGFQEWYDGWVRVMDDIEAHWSWIMGCKNEIEENPDVLADWALKRDGAEFT
;
A
#
# COMPACT_ATOMS: atom_id res chain seq x y z
N MET A 1 -45.13 17.53 -25.68
CA MET A 1 -44.94 18.86 -25.05
C MET A 1 -43.45 19.04 -24.86
N HIS A 2 -42.85 20.05 -25.51
CA HIS A 2 -41.40 20.28 -25.43
C HIS A 2 -41.07 21.01 -24.12
N LEU A 3 -39.94 20.68 -23.48
CA LEU A 3 -39.56 21.30 -22.20
C LEU A 3 -39.40 22.84 -22.35
N ASP A 4 -38.97 23.26 -23.52
CA ASP A 4 -38.71 24.62 -23.97
C ASP A 4 -40.00 25.46 -24.07
N SER A 5 -41.18 24.81 -24.17
CA SER A 5 -42.46 25.51 -24.19
C SER A 5 -43.04 25.81 -22.79
N LEU A 6 -42.37 25.35 -21.73
CA LEU A 6 -42.81 25.59 -20.35
C LEU A 6 -42.31 26.96 -19.85
N PRO A 7 -43.06 27.64 -18.95
CA PRO A 7 -42.56 28.81 -18.24
C PRO A 7 -41.22 28.56 -17.54
N GLY A 8 -40.36 29.57 -17.50
CA GLY A 8 -39.00 29.47 -16.95
C GLY A 8 -38.96 29.02 -15.49
N GLU A 9 -39.97 29.35 -14.69
CA GLU A 9 -40.11 28.90 -13.31
C GLU A 9 -40.31 27.37 -13.24
N ILE A 10 -41.14 26.82 -14.12
CA ILE A 10 -41.39 25.37 -14.20
C ILE A 10 -40.13 24.68 -14.73
N GLN A 11 -39.47 25.25 -15.75
CA GLN A 11 -38.18 24.75 -16.22
C GLN A 11 -37.14 24.70 -15.08
N CYS A 12 -37.03 25.75 -14.27
CA CYS A 12 -36.12 25.80 -13.12
C CYS A 12 -36.43 24.71 -12.08
N GLN A 13 -37.70 24.45 -11.78
CA GLN A 13 -38.09 23.37 -10.85
C GLN A 13 -37.71 22.00 -11.41
N ILE A 14 -37.93 21.75 -12.70
CA ILE A 14 -37.53 20.50 -13.34
C ILE A 14 -36.00 20.34 -13.31
N ILE A 15 -35.26 21.39 -13.64
CA ILE A 15 -33.79 21.37 -13.70
C ILE A 15 -33.17 21.03 -12.34
N ARG A 16 -33.76 21.48 -11.22
CA ARG A 16 -33.32 21.14 -9.85
C ARG A 16 -33.38 19.65 -9.53
N HIS A 17 -34.22 18.90 -10.23
CA HIS A 17 -34.38 17.46 -10.05
C HIS A 17 -33.52 16.63 -11.02
N LEU A 18 -32.78 17.27 -11.93
CA LEU A 18 -31.87 16.56 -12.81
C LEU A 18 -30.65 16.04 -12.04
N ASP A 19 -30.20 14.85 -12.43
CA ASP A 19 -28.87 14.42 -12.05
C ASP A 19 -27.79 15.29 -12.75
N PRO A 20 -26.54 15.28 -12.26
CA PRO A 20 -25.46 16.09 -12.85
C PRO A 20 -25.15 15.80 -14.33
N ILE A 21 -25.40 14.58 -14.81
CA ILE A 21 -25.20 14.21 -16.21
C ILE A 21 -26.30 14.83 -17.06
N GLY A 22 -27.55 14.68 -16.64
CA GLY A 22 -28.73 15.27 -17.26
C GLY A 22 -28.65 16.79 -17.34
N LEU A 23 -28.22 17.46 -16.26
CA LEU A 23 -28.05 18.92 -16.24
C LEU A 23 -27.13 19.41 -17.37
N ILE A 24 -25.93 18.85 -17.45
CA ILE A 24 -24.95 19.28 -18.45
C ILE A 24 -25.40 18.87 -19.84
N SER A 25 -25.98 17.68 -20.00
CA SER A 25 -26.50 17.22 -21.30
C SER A 25 -27.56 18.18 -21.83
N LEU A 26 -28.52 18.58 -21.00
CA LEU A 26 -29.56 19.57 -21.35
C LEU A 26 -28.96 20.93 -21.73
N SER A 27 -27.94 21.39 -21.00
CA SER A 27 -27.22 22.63 -21.33
C SER A 27 -26.41 22.56 -22.64
N GLN A 28 -26.06 21.36 -23.09
CA GLN A 28 -25.30 21.15 -24.31
C GLN A 28 -26.20 21.01 -25.53
N THR A 29 -27.42 20.48 -25.37
CA THR A 29 -28.37 20.24 -26.46
C THR A 29 -29.14 21.49 -26.90
N SER A 30 -29.33 22.50 -26.04
CA SER A 30 -30.05 23.73 -26.37
C SER A 30 -29.32 24.99 -25.92
N SER A 31 -29.25 26.01 -26.79
CA SER A 31 -28.71 27.33 -26.43
C SER A 31 -29.55 28.04 -25.38
N GLU A 32 -30.87 27.80 -25.36
CA GLU A 32 -31.78 28.37 -24.37
C GLU A 32 -31.49 27.81 -22.98
N PHE A 33 -31.44 26.47 -22.84
CA PHE A 33 -31.08 25.85 -21.57
C PHE A 33 -29.65 26.13 -21.16
N ARG A 34 -28.71 26.27 -22.11
CA ARG A 34 -27.36 26.72 -21.78
C ARG A 34 -27.35 28.08 -21.09
N ARG A 35 -28.16 29.02 -21.59
CA ARG A 35 -28.29 30.36 -21.01
C ARG A 35 -28.99 30.32 -19.66
N LEU A 36 -30.05 29.52 -19.53
CA LEU A 36 -30.80 29.37 -18.28
C LEU A 36 -29.96 28.70 -17.18
N ILE A 37 -29.32 27.57 -17.49
CA ILE A 37 -28.52 26.79 -16.55
C ILE A 37 -27.21 27.52 -16.23
N ASN A 38 -26.55 28.12 -17.24
CA ASN A 38 -25.25 28.77 -17.09
C ASN A 38 -24.23 27.90 -16.32
N PRO A 39 -23.85 26.73 -16.86
CA PRO A 39 -23.08 25.74 -16.12
C PRO A 39 -21.69 26.25 -15.74
N GLN A 40 -21.34 26.12 -14.46
CA GLN A 40 -20.04 26.48 -13.90
C GLN A 40 -19.13 25.25 -13.77
N LYS A 41 -17.83 25.48 -13.52
CA LYS A 41 -16.84 24.40 -13.30
C LYS A 41 -17.31 23.34 -12.28
N ARG A 42 -18.00 23.74 -11.22
CA ARG A 42 -18.54 22.81 -10.21
C ARG A 42 -19.55 21.82 -10.81
N HIS A 43 -20.43 22.26 -11.71
CA HIS A 43 -21.43 21.40 -12.33
C HIS A 43 -20.76 20.40 -13.29
N PHE A 44 -19.69 20.78 -13.99
CA PHE A 44 -18.87 19.84 -14.77
C PHE A 44 -18.14 18.83 -13.88
N ALA A 45 -17.68 19.24 -12.70
CA ALA A 45 -17.09 18.33 -11.74
C ALA A 45 -18.13 17.34 -11.17
N GLU A 46 -19.35 17.79 -10.88
CA GLU A 46 -20.46 16.93 -10.47
C GLU A 46 -20.82 15.91 -11.54
N ARG A 47 -20.92 16.32 -12.81
CA ARG A 47 -21.09 15.40 -13.94
C ARG A 47 -19.98 14.35 -13.97
N LEU A 48 -18.72 14.76 -13.84
CA LEU A 48 -17.59 13.84 -13.88
C LEU A 48 -17.63 12.83 -12.72
N LEU A 49 -18.04 13.27 -11.54
CA LEU A 49 -18.21 12.41 -10.36
C LEU A 49 -19.39 11.44 -10.49
N ALA A 50 -20.42 11.81 -11.24
CA ALA A 50 -21.52 10.91 -11.58
C ALA A 50 -21.08 9.88 -12.64
N LEU A 51 -20.37 10.32 -13.69
CA LEU A 51 -19.80 9.41 -14.71
C LEU A 51 -18.81 8.40 -14.11
N GLU A 52 -18.03 8.79 -13.09
CA GLU A 52 -17.13 7.90 -12.35
C GLU A 52 -17.84 6.68 -11.72
N LEU A 53 -19.15 6.77 -11.48
CA LEU A 53 -19.96 5.70 -10.87
C LEU A 53 -20.62 4.79 -11.89
N ILE A 54 -20.67 5.17 -13.16
CA ILE A 54 -21.22 4.35 -14.22
C ILE A 54 -20.16 3.35 -14.66
N LEU A 55 -20.49 2.05 -14.66
CA LEU A 55 -19.55 0.97 -14.96
C LEU A 55 -18.79 1.18 -16.28
N GLU A 56 -19.50 1.62 -17.34
CA GLU A 56 -18.93 1.87 -18.67
C GLU A 56 -17.77 2.90 -18.66
N TYR A 57 -17.89 3.97 -17.87
CA TYR A 57 -16.91 5.07 -17.86
C TYR A 57 -15.95 5.00 -16.68
N GLY A 58 -16.47 4.59 -15.53
CA GLY A 58 -15.78 4.56 -14.25
C GLY A 58 -15.11 3.23 -13.93
N GLY A 59 -15.50 2.13 -14.58
CA GLY A 59 -15.13 0.79 -14.17
C GLY A 59 -15.75 0.38 -12.82
N PRO A 60 -15.36 -0.77 -12.27
CA PRO A 60 -15.98 -1.31 -11.06
C PRO A 60 -15.85 -0.39 -9.84
N THR A 61 -16.74 -0.58 -8.86
CA THR A 61 -16.70 0.13 -7.58
C THR A 61 -15.92 -0.69 -6.57
N LEU A 62 -14.96 -0.03 -5.93
CA LEU A 62 -14.17 -0.60 -4.85
C LEU A 62 -15.00 -0.79 -3.58
N ILE A 63 -14.96 -1.98 -3.01
CA ILE A 63 -15.45 -2.24 -1.65
C ILE A 63 -14.21 -2.40 -0.75
N PHE A 64 -14.08 -1.51 0.24
CA PHE A 64 -13.02 -1.61 1.24
C PHE A 64 -13.63 -1.62 2.63
N TRP A 65 -13.43 -2.75 3.31
CA TRP A 65 -13.85 -2.95 4.68
C TRP A 65 -12.72 -2.52 5.60
N SER A 66 -12.93 -1.42 6.32
CA SER A 66 -11.82 -0.76 7.01
C SER A 66 -11.37 -1.49 8.29
N ARG A 67 -12.18 -2.42 8.81
CA ARG A 67 -11.91 -3.20 10.03
C ARG A 67 -10.85 -4.29 9.82
N ASP A 68 -10.99 -5.08 8.77
CA ASP A 68 -10.08 -6.19 8.44
C ASP A 68 -9.13 -5.84 7.29
N HIS A 69 -9.20 -4.60 6.80
CA HIS A 69 -8.48 -4.13 5.62
C HIS A 69 -8.71 -5.01 4.39
N SER A 70 -9.86 -5.67 4.31
CA SER A 70 -10.23 -6.46 3.14
C SER A 70 -10.70 -5.54 2.03
N LEU A 71 -10.25 -5.86 0.82
CA LEU A 71 -10.38 -5.03 -0.35
C LEU A 71 -10.88 -5.89 -1.50
N GLN A 72 -11.96 -5.47 -2.14
CA GLN A 72 -12.50 -6.11 -3.32
C GLN A 72 -12.71 -5.08 -4.43
N PRO A 73 -12.10 -5.26 -5.61
CA PRO A 73 -11.14 -6.32 -5.98
C PRO A 73 -9.81 -6.21 -5.20
N LYS A 74 -9.18 -7.36 -4.93
CA LYS A 74 -7.87 -7.43 -4.26
C LYS A 74 -6.78 -6.80 -5.14
N TRP A 75 -5.71 -6.31 -4.51
CA TRP A 75 -4.48 -6.01 -5.24
C TRP A 75 -3.65 -7.30 -5.41
N PRO A 76 -2.91 -7.48 -6.53
CA PRO A 76 -3.11 -6.85 -7.83
C PRO A 76 -4.26 -7.54 -8.59
N GLY A 77 -5.12 -6.77 -9.25
CA GLY A 77 -6.22 -7.28 -10.09
C GLY A 77 -6.40 -6.42 -11.32
N LYS A 78 -6.76 -7.02 -12.46
CA LYS A 78 -6.95 -6.30 -13.74
C LYS A 78 -8.08 -5.28 -13.66
N GLU A 79 -9.02 -5.49 -12.75
CA GLU A 79 -10.13 -4.59 -12.46
C GLU A 79 -9.63 -3.20 -12.04
N TRP A 80 -8.47 -3.11 -11.38
CA TRP A 80 -7.87 -1.82 -11.02
C TRP A 80 -7.43 -1.02 -12.24
N ASP A 81 -6.96 -1.70 -13.29
CA ASP A 81 -6.56 -1.08 -14.56
C ASP A 81 -7.77 -0.56 -15.35
N GLU A 82 -8.96 -1.13 -15.13
CA GLU A 82 -10.22 -0.66 -15.70
C GLU A 82 -10.84 0.49 -14.89
N MET A 83 -10.61 0.54 -13.58
CA MET A 83 -11.13 1.60 -12.72
C MET A 83 -10.61 2.99 -13.14
N ARG A 84 -11.55 3.92 -13.25
CA ARG A 84 -11.29 5.34 -13.47
C ARG A 84 -11.75 6.16 -12.28
N TRP A 85 -11.00 7.22 -12.05
CA TRP A 85 -11.16 8.13 -10.93
C TRP A 85 -11.25 9.57 -11.44
N ALA A 86 -12.22 10.31 -10.94
CA ALA A 86 -12.43 11.70 -11.32
C ALA A 86 -11.36 12.61 -10.68
N CYS A 87 -10.71 13.43 -11.51
CA CYS A 87 -9.95 14.59 -11.07
C CYS A 87 -10.78 15.86 -11.33
N THR A 88 -11.24 16.52 -10.26
CA THR A 88 -12.10 17.71 -10.40
C THR A 88 -11.36 18.97 -10.84
N ASN A 89 -10.03 18.90 -10.92
CA ASN A 89 -9.22 20.02 -11.37
C ASN A 89 -9.05 20.05 -12.90
N CYS A 90 -8.58 18.96 -13.51
CA CYS A 90 -8.44 18.82 -14.96
C CYS A 90 -9.70 18.26 -15.65
N LEU A 91 -10.71 17.87 -14.87
CA LEU A 91 -11.98 17.34 -15.35
C LEU A 91 -11.84 16.07 -16.21
N ARG A 92 -10.88 15.20 -15.87
CA ARG A 92 -10.64 13.92 -16.54
C ARG A 92 -10.93 12.74 -15.61
N LEU A 93 -11.46 11.67 -16.21
CA LEU A 93 -11.43 10.32 -15.65
C LEU A 93 -10.06 9.71 -15.95
N LEU A 94 -9.35 9.33 -14.91
CA LEU A 94 -7.96 8.89 -14.98
C LEU A 94 -7.78 7.56 -14.21
N PRO A 95 -6.85 6.69 -14.61
CA PRO A 95 -6.55 5.47 -13.85
C PRO A 95 -6.08 5.79 -12.43
N HIS A 96 -6.18 4.82 -11.52
CA HIS A 96 -5.73 4.97 -10.13
C HIS A 96 -4.25 5.43 -10.03
N LYS A 97 -3.44 5.03 -11.03
CA LYS A 97 -2.02 5.35 -11.23
C LYS A 97 -1.73 6.84 -11.27
N ASP A 98 -2.70 7.65 -11.67
CA ASP A 98 -2.56 9.11 -11.69
C ASP A 98 -2.89 9.76 -10.34
N PHE A 99 -3.18 8.98 -9.29
CA PHE A 99 -3.52 9.47 -7.96
C PHE A 99 -2.61 8.89 -6.89
N ASP A 100 -2.69 9.49 -5.71
CA ASP A 100 -2.19 8.89 -4.48
C ASP A 100 -3.20 7.82 -4.03
N ASN A 101 -2.83 6.54 -4.18
CA ASN A 101 -3.74 5.43 -3.88
C ASN A 101 -4.11 5.38 -2.40
N HIS A 102 -3.24 5.81 -1.48
CA HIS A 102 -3.60 5.93 -0.08
C HIS A 102 -4.69 6.99 0.12
N SER A 103 -4.63 8.08 -0.62
CA SER A 103 -5.70 9.08 -0.64
C SER A 103 -7.00 8.51 -1.24
N LEU A 104 -6.94 7.73 -2.33
CA LEU A 104 -8.12 7.05 -2.90
C LEU A 104 -8.81 6.13 -1.88
N LEU A 105 -8.03 5.44 -1.05
CA LEU A 105 -8.53 4.56 0.00
C LEU A 105 -8.99 5.30 1.26
N ARG A 106 -8.99 6.63 1.34
CA ARG A 106 -9.60 7.33 2.49
C ARG A 106 -11.11 7.41 2.32
N LEU A 107 -11.85 7.17 3.39
CA LEU A 107 -13.32 7.09 3.38
C LEU A 107 -14.00 8.17 2.52
N GLY A 108 -13.71 9.45 2.77
CA GLY A 108 -14.33 10.55 2.02
C GLY A 108 -13.91 10.65 0.54
N TYR A 109 -12.80 10.05 0.12
CA TYR A 109 -12.25 10.13 -1.24
C TYR A 109 -12.49 8.87 -2.08
N ARG A 110 -12.95 7.76 -1.50
CA ARG A 110 -13.32 6.55 -2.24
C ARG A 110 -14.53 6.80 -3.14
N LYS A 111 -14.79 5.87 -4.07
CA LYS A 111 -16.10 5.80 -4.71
C LYS A 111 -17.14 5.45 -3.63
N PRO A 112 -18.28 6.17 -3.55
CA PRO A 112 -19.37 5.85 -2.63
C PRO A 112 -19.89 4.44 -2.85
N LEU A 113 -20.46 3.86 -1.79
CA LEU A 113 -21.15 2.58 -1.88
C LEU A 113 -22.38 2.70 -2.79
N PRO A 114 -22.68 1.71 -3.64
CA PRO A 114 -23.90 1.70 -4.44
C PRO A 114 -25.15 1.93 -3.57
N GLY A 115 -26.06 2.78 -4.03
CA GLY A 115 -27.29 3.12 -3.30
C GLY A 115 -27.11 4.14 -2.16
N SER A 116 -25.89 4.52 -1.79
CA SER A 116 -25.67 5.57 -0.79
C SER A 116 -26.13 6.95 -1.27
N PRO A 117 -26.45 7.90 -0.36
CA PRO A 117 -26.78 9.27 -0.74
C PRO A 117 -25.70 9.96 -1.59
N ALA A 118 -24.43 9.64 -1.36
CA ALA A 118 -23.30 10.18 -2.13
C ALA A 118 -23.16 9.59 -3.55
N ALA A 119 -23.80 8.43 -3.81
CA ALA A 119 -23.90 7.84 -5.13
C ALA A 119 -25.07 8.44 -5.95
N ASN A 120 -26.17 8.79 -5.29
CA ASN A 120 -27.40 9.30 -5.91
C ASN A 120 -27.50 10.85 -5.86
N MET A 121 -26.37 11.53 -6.04
CA MET A 121 -26.29 12.97 -5.89
C MET A 121 -27.07 13.67 -7.02
N ILE A 122 -28.05 14.50 -6.67
CA ILE A 122 -28.69 15.46 -7.60
C ILE A 122 -27.75 16.65 -7.84
N THR A 123 -28.00 17.42 -8.89
CA THR A 123 -27.19 18.61 -9.15
C THR A 123 -27.24 19.63 -8.01
N SER A 124 -26.13 20.32 -7.74
CA SER A 124 -26.12 21.48 -6.84
C SER A 124 -26.61 22.77 -7.52
N TRP A 125 -27.06 22.68 -8.77
CA TRP A 125 -27.55 23.83 -9.50
C TRP A 125 -28.78 24.43 -8.82
N GLU A 126 -28.72 25.75 -8.65
CA GLU A 126 -29.83 26.55 -8.17
C GLU A 126 -30.05 27.69 -9.15
N PRO A 127 -31.30 28.09 -9.42
CA PRO A 127 -31.59 29.31 -10.15
C PRO A 127 -30.87 30.46 -9.47
N ILE A 128 -30.35 31.41 -10.26
CA ILE A 128 -29.65 32.60 -9.75
C ILE A 128 -30.65 33.50 -9.01
N THR A 129 -31.03 33.08 -7.82
CA THR A 129 -31.63 33.93 -6.81
C THR A 129 -30.46 34.58 -6.10
N ARG A 130 -30.49 35.92 -5.99
CA ARG A 130 -29.54 36.70 -5.19
C ARG A 130 -29.81 36.44 -3.69
N SER A 131 -29.70 35.18 -3.28
CA SER A 131 -29.70 34.79 -1.89
C SER A 131 -28.45 35.42 -1.28
N ARG A 132 -28.63 36.40 -0.38
CA ARG A 132 -27.52 37.03 0.32
C ARG A 132 -26.70 35.90 0.96
N PRO A 133 -25.38 35.82 0.72
CA PRO A 133 -24.56 34.81 1.38
C PRO A 133 -24.79 34.94 2.88
N ARG A 134 -25.14 33.82 3.53
CA ARG A 134 -25.38 33.77 4.97
C ARG A 134 -24.14 34.31 5.68
N ASP A 135 -24.32 35.35 6.49
CA ASP A 135 -23.19 35.99 7.17
C ASP A 135 -22.55 35.01 8.16
N LYS A 136 -21.34 34.58 7.81
CA LYS A 136 -20.54 33.62 8.58
C LYS A 136 -19.96 34.23 9.86
N ASN A 137 -19.99 35.55 10.01
CA ASN A 137 -19.44 36.26 11.17
C ASN A 137 -20.44 36.39 12.33
N THR A 138 -21.69 35.94 12.14
CA THR A 138 -22.69 35.93 13.21
C THR A 138 -22.34 34.91 14.28
N GLU A 139 -22.62 35.23 15.55
CA GLU A 139 -22.42 34.31 16.69
C GLU A 139 -23.16 32.98 16.49
N ARG A 140 -24.33 33.01 15.85
CA ARG A 140 -25.08 31.81 15.49
C ARG A 140 -24.32 30.94 14.49
N ALA A 141 -23.75 31.53 13.43
CA ALA A 141 -22.96 30.77 12.46
C ALA A 141 -21.68 30.18 13.08
N LYS A 142 -21.05 30.87 14.03
CA LYS A 142 -19.90 30.34 14.78
C LYS A 142 -20.30 29.14 15.66
N ARG A 143 -21.42 29.23 16.39
CA ARG A 143 -21.96 28.11 17.18
C ARG A 143 -22.33 26.92 16.30
N ASP A 144 -23.09 27.14 15.23
CA ASP A 144 -23.47 26.10 14.26
C ASP A 144 -22.21 25.39 13.71
N ALA A 145 -21.14 26.14 13.41
CA ALA A 145 -19.87 25.58 12.94
C ALA A 145 -19.11 24.80 14.02
N GLN A 146 -19.13 25.27 15.26
CA GLN A 146 -18.51 24.58 16.40
C GLN A 146 -19.22 23.25 16.70
N ASP A 147 -20.55 23.27 16.71
CA ASP A 147 -21.38 22.08 16.92
C ASP A 147 -21.15 21.04 15.80
N ALA A 148 -21.10 21.49 14.55
CA ALA A 148 -20.76 20.63 13.41
C ALA A 148 -19.34 20.05 13.52
N ALA A 149 -18.36 20.84 13.96
CA ALA A 149 -16.99 20.37 14.16
C ALA A 149 -16.89 19.34 15.29
N GLN A 150 -17.64 19.53 16.38
CA GLN A 150 -17.70 18.59 17.49
C GLN A 150 -18.40 17.28 17.09
N ALA A 151 -19.49 17.36 16.33
CA ALA A 151 -20.18 16.19 15.78
C ALA A 151 -19.28 15.40 14.83
N GLU A 152 -18.54 16.07 13.93
CA GLU A 152 -17.55 15.45 13.05
C GLU A 152 -16.43 14.78 13.86
N LYS A 153 -15.92 15.42 14.92
CA LYS A 153 -14.90 14.84 15.79
C LYS A 153 -15.38 13.55 16.44
N LYS A 154 -16.56 13.56 17.05
CA LYS A 154 -17.17 12.37 17.67
C LYS A 154 -17.37 11.24 16.66
N ARG A 155 -17.86 11.57 15.45
CA ARG A 155 -18.06 10.59 14.38
C ARG A 155 -16.75 9.94 13.92
N ARG A 156 -15.69 10.73 13.77
CA ARG A 156 -14.35 10.20 13.42
C ARG A 156 -13.80 9.29 14.49
N GLU A 157 -13.99 9.66 15.75
CA GLU A 157 -13.57 8.84 16.89
C GLU A 157 -14.37 7.54 16.97
N ALA A 158 -15.69 7.61 16.79
CA ALA A 158 -16.55 6.42 16.70
C ALA A 158 -16.08 5.48 15.57
N TYR A 159 -15.84 6.03 14.38
CA TYR A 159 -15.35 5.24 13.25
C TYR A 159 -13.99 4.60 13.55
N PHE A 160 -13.06 5.37 14.11
CA PHE A 160 -11.72 4.89 14.46
C PHE A 160 -11.77 3.75 15.48
N LEU A 161 -12.61 3.86 16.50
CA LEU A 161 -12.83 2.79 17.49
C LEU A 161 -13.45 1.55 16.83
N SER A 162 -14.43 1.72 15.93
CA SER A 162 -15.06 0.61 15.22
C SER A 162 -14.08 -0.18 14.35
N VAL A 163 -13.15 0.49 13.66
CA VAL A 163 -12.18 -0.18 12.78
C VAL A 163 -10.94 -0.71 13.52
N THR A 164 -10.77 -0.35 14.79
CA THR A 164 -9.63 -0.81 15.64
C THR A 164 -10.08 -1.76 16.75
N ASN A 165 -11.21 -2.45 16.57
CA ASN A 165 -11.77 -3.38 17.54
C ASN A 165 -11.91 -2.77 18.95
N GLY A 166 -12.24 -1.48 19.02
CA GLY A 166 -12.39 -0.73 20.27
C GLY A 166 -11.08 -0.36 20.97
N SER A 167 -9.93 -0.61 20.35
CA SER A 167 -8.60 -0.31 20.92
C SER A 167 -8.24 1.18 20.77
N GLY A 168 -8.68 1.80 19.68
CA GLY A 168 -8.32 3.19 19.37
C GLY A 168 -6.80 3.39 19.36
N HIS A 169 -6.33 4.44 20.04
CA HIS A 169 -4.91 4.79 20.12
C HIS A 169 -4.15 4.08 21.26
N ALA A 170 -4.83 3.29 22.09
CA ALA A 170 -4.25 2.71 23.31
C ALA A 170 -4.37 1.18 23.31
N HIS A 171 -3.27 0.48 23.58
CA HIS A 171 -3.24 -0.99 23.58
C HIS A 171 -3.83 -1.62 24.86
N ALA A 172 -4.14 -0.83 25.90
CA ALA A 172 -4.66 -1.33 27.17
C ALA A 172 -5.54 -0.28 27.89
N THR A 173 -6.74 -0.03 27.38
CA THR A 173 -7.74 0.81 28.06
C THR A 173 -8.64 -0.06 28.95
N PRO A 174 -8.88 0.32 30.22
CA PRO A 174 -9.83 -0.38 31.10
C PRO A 174 -11.22 -0.54 30.45
N VAL A 175 -11.90 -1.65 30.71
CA VAL A 175 -13.19 -2.00 30.08
C VAL A 175 -14.27 -0.95 30.35
N LYS A 176 -14.29 -0.38 31.57
CA LYS A 176 -15.21 0.71 31.95
C LYS A 176 -14.98 1.98 31.10
N ASP A 177 -13.73 2.32 30.85
CA ASP A 177 -13.36 3.49 30.06
C ASP A 177 -13.70 3.27 28.57
N LYS A 178 -13.57 2.03 28.08
CA LYS A 178 -14.02 1.65 26.72
C LYS A 178 -15.53 1.84 26.54
N PHE A 179 -16.34 1.32 27.47
CA PHE A 179 -17.81 1.47 27.41
C PHE A 179 -18.25 2.93 27.43
N GLN A 180 -17.69 3.73 28.32
CA GLN A 180 -18.00 5.16 28.39
C GLN A 180 -17.59 5.88 27.09
N THR A 181 -16.42 5.55 26.56
CA THR A 181 -15.92 6.11 25.28
C THR A 181 -16.89 5.80 24.13
N PHE A 182 -17.42 4.58 24.02
CA PHE A 182 -18.40 4.23 22.98
C PHE A 182 -19.67 5.08 23.07
N ARG A 183 -20.15 5.34 24.30
CA ARG A 183 -21.33 6.21 24.53
C ARG A 183 -21.05 7.67 24.20
N ASP A 184 -19.90 8.20 24.63
CA ASP A 184 -19.51 9.59 24.43
C ASP A 184 -19.29 9.93 22.94
N CYS A 185 -18.80 8.95 22.17
CA CYS A 185 -18.65 9.02 20.73
C CYS A 185 -19.99 8.92 19.96
N GLY A 186 -21.09 8.64 20.65
CA GLY A 186 -22.42 8.63 20.06
C GLY A 186 -22.83 7.34 19.37
N MET A 187 -22.19 6.21 19.70
CA MET A 187 -22.54 4.91 19.10
C MET A 187 -23.89 4.42 19.65
N LYS A 188 -24.94 4.48 18.81
CA LYS A 188 -26.34 4.23 19.21
C LYS A 188 -26.55 2.90 19.95
N VAL A 189 -25.89 1.83 19.49
CA VAL A 189 -25.99 0.49 20.08
C VAL A 189 -25.57 0.47 21.55
N PHE A 190 -24.57 1.27 21.93
CA PHE A 190 -24.07 1.36 23.30
C PHE A 190 -24.80 2.42 24.14
N GLN A 191 -25.46 3.40 23.52
CA GLN A 191 -26.22 4.43 24.25
C GLN A 191 -27.41 3.88 25.04
N GLY A 192 -28.09 2.88 24.48
CA GLY A 192 -29.23 2.19 25.11
C GLY A 192 -28.85 1.02 26.03
N MET A 193 -27.55 0.76 26.21
CA MET A 193 -27.03 -0.34 27.02
C MET A 193 -26.60 0.17 28.40
N ASN A 194 -26.73 -0.65 29.44
CA ASN A 194 -26.12 -0.37 30.74
C ASN A 194 -24.79 -1.11 30.88
N PHE A 195 -23.97 -0.71 31.86
CA PHE A 195 -22.62 -1.27 32.00
C PHE A 195 -22.60 -2.77 32.33
N LEU A 196 -23.56 -3.27 33.12
CA LEU A 196 -23.64 -4.70 33.45
C LEU A 196 -23.92 -5.55 32.20
N LYS A 197 -24.89 -5.12 31.39
CA LYS A 197 -25.22 -5.78 30.12
C LYS A 197 -24.04 -5.76 29.15
N PHE A 198 -23.18 -4.74 29.19
CA PHE A 198 -21.97 -4.69 28.38
C PHE A 198 -20.89 -5.67 28.86
N LEU A 199 -20.75 -5.86 30.18
CA LEU A 199 -19.83 -6.86 30.74
C LEU A 199 -20.23 -8.30 30.40
N ASP A 200 -21.54 -8.55 30.24
CA ASP A 200 -22.09 -9.86 29.89
C ASP A 200 -21.98 -10.19 28.39
N LEU A 201 -21.48 -9.27 27.55
CA LEU A 201 -21.32 -9.53 26.12
C LEU A 201 -20.06 -10.34 25.84
N GLU A 202 -20.21 -11.32 24.96
CA GLU A 202 -19.08 -12.00 24.33
C GLU A 202 -18.30 -11.04 23.42
N GLU A 203 -16.98 -11.25 23.30
CA GLU A 203 -16.10 -10.42 22.49
C GLU A 203 -16.56 -10.34 21.04
N ASP A 204 -16.96 -11.47 20.45
CA ASP A 204 -17.46 -11.54 19.07
C ASP A 204 -18.73 -10.69 18.86
N THR A 205 -19.60 -10.62 19.87
CA THR A 205 -20.80 -9.78 19.81
C THR A 205 -20.43 -8.30 19.80
N ILE A 206 -19.45 -7.89 20.62
CA ILE A 206 -18.94 -6.51 20.61
C ILE A 206 -18.31 -6.19 19.25
N LEU A 207 -17.53 -7.11 18.68
CA LEU A 207 -16.91 -6.94 17.37
C LEU A 207 -17.94 -6.82 16.24
N ASP A 208 -19.05 -7.56 16.30
CA ASP A 208 -20.16 -7.43 15.35
C ASP A 208 -20.83 -6.05 15.47
N MET A 209 -21.15 -5.61 16.69
CA MET A 209 -21.74 -4.29 16.93
C MET A 209 -20.84 -3.15 16.41
N LEU A 210 -19.52 -3.25 16.64
CA LEU A 210 -18.56 -2.28 16.12
C LEU A 210 -18.51 -2.30 14.57
N SER A 211 -18.65 -3.47 13.96
CA SER A 211 -18.69 -3.62 12.50
C SER A 211 -19.92 -2.98 11.89
N GLN A 212 -21.09 -3.22 12.48
CA GLN A 212 -22.33 -2.59 12.05
C GLN A 212 -22.22 -1.06 12.15
N ASN A 213 -21.62 -0.53 13.22
CA ASN A 213 -21.38 0.91 13.35
C ASN A 213 -20.43 1.44 12.28
N ALA A 214 -19.36 0.71 11.94
CA ALA A 214 -18.47 1.09 10.83
C ALA A 214 -19.23 1.13 9.50
N ILE A 215 -20.04 0.12 9.18
CA ILE A 215 -20.84 0.05 7.95
C ILE A 215 -21.79 1.24 7.84
N LEU A 216 -22.47 1.60 8.93
CA LEU A 216 -23.37 2.76 8.96
C LEU A 216 -22.62 4.07 8.65
N ILE A 217 -21.47 4.28 9.28
CA ILE A 217 -20.64 5.47 9.03
C ILE A 217 -20.10 5.44 7.60
N GLU A 218 -19.69 4.28 7.08
CA GLU A 218 -19.19 4.14 5.72
C GLU A 218 -20.28 4.43 4.68
N GLY A 219 -21.50 3.93 4.88
CA GLY A 219 -22.65 4.22 4.02
C GLY A 219 -23.01 5.71 3.97
N GLU A 220 -22.77 6.43 5.06
CA GLU A 220 -23.02 7.87 5.12
C GLU A 220 -21.85 8.70 4.57
N GLU A 221 -20.60 8.38 4.91
CA GLU A 221 -19.45 9.26 4.67
C GLU A 221 -18.61 8.90 3.44
N CYS A 222 -18.75 7.68 2.94
CA CYS A 222 -17.96 7.22 1.81
C CYS A 222 -18.19 8.12 0.58
N GLY A 223 -17.11 8.68 0.05
CA GLY A 223 -17.14 9.49 -1.16
C GLY A 223 -17.70 10.91 -1.04
N LYS A 224 -18.07 11.41 0.15
CA LYS A 224 -18.56 12.80 0.34
C LYS A 224 -17.54 13.89 0.00
N LYS A 225 -16.25 13.56 -0.05
CA LYS A 225 -15.14 14.49 -0.32
C LYS A 225 -14.47 14.24 -1.67
N ARG A 226 -15.04 13.40 -2.55
CA ARG A 226 -14.48 13.14 -3.90
C ARG A 226 -14.28 14.39 -4.73
N TRP A 227 -15.13 15.40 -4.53
CA TRP A 227 -15.03 16.69 -5.22
C TRP A 227 -13.71 17.44 -4.95
N LEU A 228 -13.00 17.11 -3.86
CA LEU A 228 -11.67 17.65 -3.54
C LEU A 228 -10.53 16.87 -4.20
N ARG A 229 -10.80 15.72 -4.83
CA ARG A 229 -9.79 14.83 -5.37
C ARG A 229 -9.09 15.44 -6.58
N LYS A 230 -7.76 15.32 -6.60
CA LYS A 230 -6.89 15.83 -7.67
C LYS A 230 -5.87 14.76 -8.02
N CYS A 231 -5.63 14.56 -9.32
CA CYS A 231 -4.54 13.71 -9.79
C CYS A 231 -3.17 14.30 -9.40
N ASN A 232 -2.15 13.46 -9.38
CA ASN A 232 -0.78 13.79 -9.03
C ASN A 232 -0.26 14.94 -9.90
N GLU A 233 -0.51 14.91 -11.21
CA GLU A 233 -0.10 16.01 -12.11
C GLU A 233 -0.75 17.35 -11.76
N CYS A 234 -2.05 17.36 -11.44
CA CYS A 234 -2.74 18.58 -11.01
C CYS A 234 -2.24 19.09 -9.66
N ARG A 235 -1.87 18.18 -8.76
CA ARG A 235 -1.27 18.54 -7.46
C ARG A 235 0.14 19.11 -7.66
N PHE A 236 0.94 18.50 -8.54
CA PHE A 236 2.29 18.92 -8.88
C PHE A 236 2.31 20.35 -9.44
N ARG A 237 1.53 20.62 -10.50
CA ARG A 237 1.47 21.95 -11.14
C ARG A 237 1.02 23.08 -10.21
N LYS A 238 0.26 22.74 -9.16
CA LYS A 238 -0.20 23.68 -8.13
C LYS A 238 0.75 23.79 -6.92
N GLY A 239 1.91 23.13 -6.95
CA GLY A 239 2.84 23.08 -5.81
C GLY A 239 2.30 22.35 -4.58
N LEU A 240 1.23 21.55 -4.72
CA LEU A 240 0.55 20.88 -3.60
C LEU A 240 1.22 19.57 -3.15
N ILE A 241 2.17 19.06 -3.94
CA ILE A 241 2.98 17.90 -3.56
C ILE A 241 4.19 18.35 -2.74
N TYR A 242 4.73 19.53 -3.05
CA TYR A 242 6.00 20.03 -2.53
C TYR A 242 5.92 20.72 -1.16
N HIS A 243 4.73 20.88 -0.57
CA HIS A 243 4.57 21.86 0.53
C HIS A 243 4.20 21.34 1.92
N LYS A 244 4.31 20.03 2.24
CA LYS A 244 3.84 19.58 3.56
C LYS A 244 4.68 18.65 4.42
N LEU A 245 5.82 18.10 4.01
CA LEU A 245 6.55 17.21 4.90
C LEU A 245 8.07 17.28 4.67
N ASN A 246 8.78 17.68 5.73
CA ASN A 246 10.23 17.60 5.94
C ASN A 246 10.85 16.19 5.74
N LEU A 247 10.16 15.21 5.14
CA LEU A 247 10.40 13.82 5.53
C LEU A 247 10.32 12.75 4.44
N THR A 248 9.51 12.86 3.36
CA THR A 248 9.34 11.70 2.45
C THR A 248 8.85 12.01 1.02
N SER A 249 8.97 13.24 0.49
CA SER A 249 8.20 13.68 -0.71
C SER A 249 9.01 13.93 -1.99
N GLY A 250 10.28 13.51 -2.02
CA GLY A 250 11.18 13.81 -3.15
C GLY A 250 11.55 15.28 -3.22
N THR A 251 11.88 15.75 -4.42
CA THR A 251 12.31 17.14 -4.68
C THR A 251 11.27 17.88 -5.53
N LYS A 252 11.51 19.17 -5.81
CA LYS A 252 10.63 19.93 -6.70
C LYS A 252 10.68 19.43 -8.14
N LYS A 253 11.81 18.91 -8.63
CA LYS A 253 11.93 18.33 -9.99
C LYS A 253 11.54 16.86 -10.03
N PHE A 254 11.78 16.14 -8.93
CA PHE A 254 11.48 14.72 -8.79
C PHE A 254 10.54 14.48 -7.59
N PRO A 255 9.26 14.85 -7.71
CA PRO A 255 8.29 14.66 -6.63
C PRO A 255 7.98 13.17 -6.45
N ILE A 256 7.91 12.72 -5.20
CA ILE A 256 7.59 11.34 -4.85
C ILE A 256 6.30 11.27 -4.03
N VAL A 257 5.37 10.39 -4.43
CA VAL A 257 4.07 10.20 -3.78
C VAL A 257 3.80 8.72 -3.46
N PRO A 258 3.04 8.41 -2.40
CA PRO A 258 2.60 7.05 -2.14
C PRO A 258 1.75 6.49 -3.29
N SER A 259 1.90 5.20 -3.56
CA SER A 259 1.17 4.43 -4.56
C SER A 259 0.42 3.26 -3.91
N ARG A 260 0.16 2.19 -4.66
CA ARG A 260 -0.54 0.98 -4.22
C ARG A 260 0.26 0.22 -3.16
N GLN A 261 -0.44 -0.61 -2.40
CA GLN A 261 0.18 -1.61 -1.53
C GLN A 261 0.17 -2.95 -2.25
N LEU A 262 1.32 -3.61 -2.29
CA LEU A 262 1.48 -4.92 -2.90
C LEU A 262 2.06 -5.90 -1.89
N GLU A 263 1.66 -7.15 -2.01
CA GLU A 263 2.27 -8.28 -1.31
C GLU A 263 3.36 -8.84 -2.21
N PHE A 264 4.56 -8.99 -1.66
CA PHE A 264 5.67 -9.61 -2.35
C PHE A 264 6.13 -10.81 -1.57
N ALA A 265 6.37 -11.90 -2.29
CA ALA A 265 6.90 -13.12 -1.74
C ALA A 265 8.41 -13.05 -1.45
N LEU A 266 9.15 -12.19 -2.16
CA LEU A 266 10.56 -11.89 -1.89
C LEU A 266 10.82 -10.38 -1.85
N PRO A 267 11.81 -9.93 -1.07
CA PRO A 267 12.24 -8.54 -1.11
C PRO A 267 12.72 -8.11 -2.51
N LEU A 268 13.25 -9.04 -3.31
CA LEU A 268 13.73 -8.78 -4.68
C LEU A 268 12.60 -8.41 -5.64
N ASP A 269 11.46 -9.11 -5.58
CA ASP A 269 10.30 -8.89 -6.47
C ASP A 269 9.74 -7.47 -6.36
N ARG A 270 10.01 -6.81 -5.24
CA ARG A 270 9.64 -5.43 -5.03
C ARG A 270 10.33 -4.47 -6.01
N PHE A 271 11.64 -4.66 -6.17
CA PHE A 271 12.48 -3.84 -7.03
C PHE A 271 12.46 -4.36 -8.47
N PHE A 272 12.43 -5.68 -8.61
CA PHE A 272 12.55 -6.40 -9.87
C PHE A 272 11.39 -7.40 -10.03
N PRO A 273 10.12 -6.96 -10.10
CA PRO A 273 8.99 -7.87 -10.26
C PRO A 273 9.13 -8.76 -11.51
N GLY A 274 9.01 -10.07 -11.34
CA GLY A 274 9.04 -11.04 -12.44
C GLY A 274 10.34 -11.07 -13.24
N PHE A 275 11.46 -10.57 -12.68
CA PHE A 275 12.74 -10.60 -13.41
C PHE A 275 13.17 -12.03 -13.74
N SER A 276 12.95 -12.96 -12.79
CA SER A 276 13.28 -14.38 -12.92
C SER A 276 12.51 -15.10 -14.02
N ASP A 277 11.39 -14.53 -14.50
CA ASP A 277 10.65 -15.11 -15.62
C ASP A 277 11.48 -15.12 -16.90
N ASN A 278 12.41 -14.16 -17.01
CA ASN A 278 13.34 -14.00 -18.14
C ASN A 278 14.64 -14.78 -17.96
N LEU A 279 14.83 -15.50 -16.85
CA LEU A 279 16.04 -16.28 -16.57
C LEU A 279 15.80 -17.78 -16.77
N GLU A 280 16.84 -18.54 -17.08
CA GLU A 280 16.82 -20.01 -17.17
C GLU A 280 16.63 -20.62 -15.78
N HIS A 281 17.29 -20.08 -14.76
CA HIS A 281 17.14 -20.52 -13.37
C HIS A 281 15.75 -20.14 -12.82
N LYS A 282 14.81 -21.07 -12.95
CA LYS A 282 13.44 -20.88 -12.49
C LYS A 282 13.32 -20.93 -10.98
N ARG A 283 12.44 -20.06 -10.48
CA ARG A 283 12.16 -19.90 -9.06
C ARG A 283 11.50 -21.17 -8.49
N PRO A 284 11.85 -21.59 -7.26
CA PRO A 284 11.13 -22.66 -6.57
C PRO A 284 9.63 -22.33 -6.42
N PRO A 285 8.72 -23.33 -6.44
CA PRO A 285 7.27 -23.12 -6.44
C PRO A 285 6.67 -22.70 -5.09
N PHE A 286 7.51 -22.47 -4.07
CA PHE A 286 7.13 -22.11 -2.71
C PHE A 286 7.77 -20.78 -2.29
N ASN A 287 7.29 -20.16 -1.22
CA ASN A 287 7.84 -18.90 -0.70
C ASN A 287 8.65 -19.16 0.57
N THR A 288 9.83 -18.55 0.71
CA THR A 288 10.56 -18.59 2.00
C THR A 288 9.92 -17.67 3.03
N CYS A 289 10.07 -17.99 4.32
CA CYS A 289 9.74 -17.05 5.38
C CYS A 289 10.57 -15.76 5.25
N LEU A 290 9.88 -14.61 5.20
CA LEU A 290 10.46 -13.27 5.23
C LEU A 290 10.86 -12.85 6.64
N GLY A 291 10.27 -13.47 7.67
CA GLY A 291 10.59 -13.27 9.09
C GLY A 291 11.40 -14.41 9.72
N LEU A 292 11.49 -14.39 11.05
CA LEU A 292 12.13 -15.45 11.84
C LEU A 292 11.43 -16.81 11.60
N ILE A 293 12.22 -17.88 11.49
CA ILE A 293 11.81 -19.26 11.12
C ILE A 293 10.62 -19.81 11.94
N TYR A 294 10.36 -19.28 13.14
CA TYR A 294 9.25 -19.73 14.01
C TYR A 294 7.93 -18.98 13.80
N ARG A 295 7.85 -18.02 12.86
CA ARG A 295 6.59 -17.34 12.51
C ARG A 295 6.01 -17.97 11.24
N THR A 296 5.18 -19.01 11.43
CA THR A 296 4.54 -19.85 10.40
C THR A 296 3.68 -19.12 9.36
N GLN A 297 3.45 -17.80 9.49
CA GLN A 297 2.70 -16.97 8.53
C GLN A 297 3.46 -15.72 8.06
N ALA A 298 4.76 -15.59 8.38
CA ALA A 298 5.56 -14.43 7.97
C ALA A 298 6.17 -14.60 6.57
N CYS A 299 5.41 -15.11 5.61
CA CYS A 299 5.86 -15.34 4.22
C CYS A 299 5.55 -14.16 3.28
N GLU A 300 4.70 -13.24 3.71
CA GLU A 300 4.26 -12.10 2.90
C GLU A 300 4.20 -10.84 3.77
N GLN A 301 4.68 -9.72 3.22
CA GLN A 301 4.55 -8.42 3.84
C GLN A 301 3.90 -7.47 2.84
N ARG A 302 2.94 -6.67 3.32
CA ARG A 302 2.37 -5.57 2.53
C ARG A 302 3.37 -4.43 2.45
N TRP A 303 3.72 -4.06 1.24
CA TRP A 303 4.64 -2.98 0.95
C TRP A 303 3.93 -1.85 0.22
N THR A 304 4.03 -0.64 0.76
CA THR A 304 3.66 0.56 0.01
C THR A 304 4.70 0.80 -1.09
N MET A 305 4.20 0.83 -2.33
CA MET A 305 4.93 1.30 -3.50
C MET A 305 4.88 2.83 -3.56
N TRP A 306 5.80 3.43 -4.30
CA TRP A 306 5.92 4.88 -4.44
C TRP A 306 6.05 5.25 -5.91
N MET A 307 5.54 6.41 -6.30
CA MET A 307 5.65 6.93 -7.65
C MET A 307 6.46 8.21 -7.70
N GLY A 308 7.30 8.33 -8.72
CA GLY A 308 8.01 9.54 -9.12
C GLY A 308 7.45 10.10 -10.42
N ARG A 309 7.58 11.42 -10.62
CA ARG A 309 7.35 12.06 -11.93
C ARG A 309 8.70 12.20 -12.63
N CYS A 310 8.83 11.65 -13.84
CA CYS A 310 10.04 11.85 -14.62
C CYS A 310 10.18 13.31 -15.06
N PRO A 311 11.32 13.98 -14.83
CA PRO A 311 11.53 15.36 -15.26
C PRO A 311 11.67 15.49 -16.79
N ARG A 312 12.02 14.42 -17.52
CA ARG A 312 12.20 14.42 -18.98
C ARG A 312 10.89 14.13 -19.73
N CYS A 313 10.23 13.02 -19.45
CA CYS A 313 9.00 12.62 -20.16
C CYS A 313 7.69 12.99 -19.44
N GLU A 314 7.77 13.58 -18.25
CA GLU A 314 6.63 14.02 -17.43
C GLU A 314 5.66 12.91 -16.96
N ARG A 315 5.99 11.64 -17.23
CA ARG A 315 5.17 10.50 -16.82
C ARG A 315 5.35 10.20 -15.34
N TRP A 316 4.25 9.81 -14.70
CA TRP A 316 4.25 9.25 -13.36
C TRP A 316 4.45 7.75 -13.44
N GLN A 317 5.46 7.23 -12.73
CA GLN A 317 5.79 5.80 -12.70
C GLN A 317 6.21 5.38 -11.31
N GLU A 318 6.19 4.09 -11.00
CA GLU A 318 6.72 3.59 -9.73
C GLU A 318 8.23 3.80 -9.64
N LEU A 319 8.77 4.06 -8.43
CA LEU A 319 10.20 4.36 -8.22
C LEU A 319 11.16 3.32 -8.81
N ARG A 320 10.74 2.05 -8.87
CA ARG A 320 11.52 0.96 -9.49
C ARG A 320 11.82 1.17 -10.99
N ALA A 321 11.00 1.98 -11.66
CA ALA A 321 11.19 2.36 -13.05
C ALA A 321 12.16 3.54 -13.24
N PHE A 322 12.76 4.04 -12.15
CA PHE A 322 13.74 5.12 -12.20
C PHE A 322 15.15 4.61 -11.97
N ARG A 323 16.10 5.27 -12.62
CA ARG A 323 17.51 5.12 -12.33
C ARG A 323 17.96 6.33 -11.53
N ILE A 324 18.15 6.09 -10.25
CA ILE A 324 18.75 7.04 -9.31
C ILE A 324 20.24 6.67 -9.22
N TRP A 325 20.92 6.70 -10.37
CA TRP A 325 22.35 6.39 -10.52
C TRP A 325 22.84 5.06 -9.93
N GLY A 326 21.96 4.09 -9.68
CA GLY A 326 22.31 2.85 -8.95
C GLY A 326 22.56 3.05 -7.44
N LEU A 327 22.38 4.27 -6.93
CA LEU A 327 22.78 4.69 -5.58
C LEU A 327 21.62 4.68 -4.57
N TYR A 328 20.37 4.65 -5.03
CA TYR A 328 19.21 4.70 -4.15
C TYR A 328 18.52 3.35 -4.03
N GLN A 329 18.88 2.59 -2.99
CA GLN A 329 18.24 1.31 -2.67
C GLN A 329 16.98 1.46 -1.84
N HIS A 330 16.69 2.65 -1.34
CA HIS A 330 15.58 2.83 -0.44
C HIS A 330 14.27 2.78 -1.20
N TRP A 331 13.39 1.92 -0.72
CA TRP A 331 12.09 1.66 -1.30
C TRP A 331 11.05 2.72 -0.94
N LYS A 332 11.33 3.56 0.05
CA LYS A 332 10.58 4.74 0.44
C LYS A 332 11.57 5.90 0.54
N PRO A 333 11.14 7.12 0.22
CA PRO A 333 11.81 8.30 0.75
C PRO A 333 11.72 8.25 2.27
N GLU A 334 12.83 7.97 2.95
CA GLU A 334 12.84 7.89 4.42
C GLU A 334 13.14 9.25 5.03
N ARG A 335 12.59 9.43 6.24
CA ARG A 335 12.72 10.61 7.08
C ARG A 335 14.17 11.08 7.14
N MET A 336 14.42 12.33 6.76
CA MET A 336 15.59 13.10 7.23
C MET A 336 15.45 13.46 8.73
N THR A 337 15.19 12.49 9.61
CA THR A 337 15.26 12.69 11.07
C THR A 337 16.56 12.13 11.60
N LEU A 338 17.21 12.84 12.51
CA LEU A 338 18.54 12.57 13.12
C LEU A 338 18.79 11.14 13.66
N ALA A 339 17.79 10.26 13.74
CA ALA A 339 17.87 9.02 14.52
C ALA A 339 18.16 7.72 13.73
N THR A 340 18.05 7.68 12.40
CA THR A 340 18.38 6.48 11.60
C THR A 340 19.50 6.77 10.61
N HIS A 341 20.73 6.52 11.04
CA HIS A 341 21.95 6.78 10.26
C HIS A 341 22.18 5.79 9.10
N GLY A 342 21.56 4.60 9.14
CA GLY A 342 21.78 3.55 8.14
C GLY A 342 21.13 3.81 6.78
N ASP A 343 20.03 4.57 6.75
CA ASP A 343 19.17 4.71 5.55
C ASP A 343 19.42 6.01 4.76
N ARG A 344 20.61 6.59 4.94
CA ARG A 344 20.98 7.90 4.38
C ARG A 344 22.07 7.82 3.33
N TYR A 345 22.66 6.64 3.16
CA TYR A 345 23.83 6.44 2.36
C TYR A 345 23.51 5.48 1.22
N ASN A 346 24.07 5.76 0.05
CA ASN A 346 24.11 4.79 -1.02
C ASN A 346 25.08 3.64 -0.68
N ASP A 347 25.18 2.65 -1.58
CA ASP A 347 26.11 1.53 -1.45
C ASP A 347 27.59 1.95 -1.30
N GLU A 348 27.92 3.15 -1.77
CA GLU A 348 29.26 3.75 -1.70
C GLU A 348 29.48 4.57 -0.43
N GLY A 349 28.49 4.60 0.49
CA GLY A 349 28.59 5.39 1.71
C GLY A 349 28.40 6.90 1.51
N GLN A 350 27.91 7.35 0.35
CA GLN A 350 27.64 8.75 0.06
C GLN A 350 26.20 9.13 0.42
N TRP A 351 26.05 10.34 0.94
CA TRP A 351 24.75 10.87 1.38
C TRP A 351 23.83 11.14 0.19
N ILE A 352 22.61 10.58 0.23
CA ILE A 352 21.59 10.88 -0.78
C ILE A 352 21.14 12.33 -0.62
N ASN A 353 21.35 13.15 -1.65
CA ASN A 353 21.03 14.57 -1.65
C ASN A 353 20.01 14.95 -2.73
N GLU A 354 19.57 16.22 -2.72
CA GLU A 354 18.59 16.75 -3.66
C GLU A 354 19.07 16.70 -5.11
N ASP A 355 20.35 16.98 -5.39
CA ASP A 355 20.92 16.94 -6.73
C ASP A 355 20.90 15.53 -7.34
N MET A 356 21.21 14.51 -6.54
CA MET A 356 21.09 13.10 -6.96
C MET A 356 19.64 12.74 -7.35
N LEU A 357 18.67 13.17 -6.54
CA LEU A 357 17.25 12.92 -6.82
C LEU A 357 16.77 13.71 -8.05
N ASP A 358 17.19 14.97 -8.20
CA ASP A 358 16.85 15.84 -9.33
C ASP A 358 17.31 15.30 -10.69
N ARG A 359 18.39 14.51 -10.70
CA ARG A 359 18.91 13.83 -11.91
C ARG A 359 18.19 12.53 -12.23
N SER A 360 17.24 12.09 -11.42
CA SER A 360 16.56 10.81 -11.60
C SER A 360 15.62 10.83 -12.80
N ILE A 361 15.79 9.87 -13.70
CA ILE A 361 14.96 9.71 -14.91
C ILE A 361 14.47 8.26 -15.03
N CYS A 362 13.38 8.05 -15.78
CA CYS A 362 12.83 6.71 -15.98
C CYS A 362 13.73 5.88 -16.93
N ASN A 363 13.56 4.56 -16.93
CA ASN A 363 14.40 3.63 -17.71
C ASN A 363 14.50 3.98 -19.19
N SER A 364 13.40 4.34 -19.84
CA SER A 364 13.35 4.71 -21.26
C SER A 364 14.11 6.01 -21.49
N CYS A 365 13.87 7.03 -20.66
CA CYS A 365 14.60 8.28 -20.73
C CYS A 365 16.09 8.10 -20.45
N PHE A 366 16.46 7.15 -19.60
CA PHE A 366 17.84 6.80 -19.29
C PHE A 366 18.51 6.07 -20.47
N ALA A 367 17.85 5.04 -21.01
CA ALA A 367 18.36 4.32 -22.19
C ALA A 367 18.49 5.24 -23.41
N GLU A 368 17.62 6.23 -23.55
CA GLU A 368 17.68 7.22 -24.63
C GLU A 368 18.85 8.22 -24.45
N SER A 369 19.27 8.56 -23.22
CA SER A 369 20.43 9.45 -23.00
C SER A 369 21.76 8.73 -22.91
N GLU A 370 21.82 7.62 -22.17
CA GLU A 370 23.07 6.94 -21.80
C GLU A 370 23.28 5.62 -22.57
N GLY A 371 22.27 5.15 -23.31
CA GLY A 371 22.31 3.90 -24.04
C GLY A 371 21.75 2.70 -23.27
N ARG A 372 21.37 1.66 -24.02
CA ARG A 372 20.80 0.41 -23.47
C ARG A 372 21.83 -0.38 -22.63
N GLU A 373 23.08 -0.41 -23.06
CA GLU A 373 24.16 -1.13 -22.37
C GLU A 373 24.44 -0.55 -20.97
N GLU A 374 24.45 0.78 -20.84
CA GLU A 374 24.63 1.44 -19.56
C GLU A 374 23.43 1.21 -18.62
N LEU A 375 22.21 1.16 -19.18
CA LEU A 375 21.02 0.77 -18.41
C LEU A 375 21.17 -0.66 -17.86
N ALA A 376 21.61 -1.61 -18.70
CA ALA A 376 21.85 -3.00 -18.29
C ALA A 376 22.88 -3.07 -17.16
N ARG A 377 24.00 -2.33 -17.30
CA ARG A 377 25.07 -2.27 -16.29
C ARG A 377 24.57 -1.75 -14.94
N GLN A 378 23.84 -0.63 -14.91
CA GLN A 378 23.31 -0.09 -13.65
C GLN A 378 22.28 -1.02 -13.00
N LEU A 379 21.48 -1.69 -13.82
CA LEU A 379 20.51 -2.67 -13.35
C LEU A 379 21.17 -3.90 -12.73
N GLN A 380 22.20 -4.42 -13.40
CA GLN A 380 23.02 -5.53 -12.91
C GLN A 380 23.67 -5.17 -11.58
N GLN A 381 24.25 -3.97 -11.45
CA GLN A 381 24.87 -3.50 -10.21
C GLN A 381 23.86 -3.46 -9.06
N LEU A 382 22.70 -2.85 -9.28
CA LEU A 382 21.65 -2.77 -8.26
C LEU A 382 21.13 -4.16 -7.87
N LEU A 383 20.78 -4.99 -8.85
CA LEU A 383 20.26 -6.34 -8.59
C LEU A 383 21.29 -7.21 -7.89
N SER A 384 22.56 -7.13 -8.29
CA SER A 384 23.66 -7.86 -7.63
C SER A 384 23.81 -7.47 -6.17
N THR A 385 23.67 -6.18 -5.82
CA THR A 385 23.67 -5.77 -4.41
C THR A 385 22.48 -6.36 -3.68
N LEU A 386 21.26 -6.23 -4.22
CA LEU A 386 20.06 -6.77 -3.57
C LEU A 386 20.13 -8.30 -3.41
N MET A 387 20.65 -9.02 -4.39
CA MET A 387 20.88 -10.47 -4.31
C MET A 387 21.90 -10.82 -3.23
N LYS A 388 23.00 -10.05 -3.08
CA LYS A 388 23.95 -10.25 -1.98
C LYS A 388 23.27 -10.09 -0.61
N TRP A 389 22.38 -9.11 -0.46
CA TRP A 389 21.63 -8.91 0.78
C TRP A 389 20.68 -10.08 1.05
N GLU A 390 19.99 -10.57 0.02
CA GLU A 390 19.11 -11.72 0.15
C GLU A 390 19.88 -13.01 0.47
N LEU A 391 21.03 -13.23 -0.16
CA LEU A 391 21.92 -14.36 0.14
C LEU A 391 22.43 -14.30 1.58
N ARG A 392 22.77 -13.11 2.11
CA ARG A 392 23.12 -12.94 3.54
C ARG A 392 21.97 -13.32 4.45
N ARG A 393 20.75 -12.87 4.13
CA ARG A 393 19.52 -13.19 4.89
C ARG A 393 19.28 -14.70 4.91
N LEU A 394 19.30 -15.35 3.75
CA LEU A 394 19.10 -16.80 3.62
C LEU A 394 20.22 -17.58 4.32
N SER A 395 21.48 -17.15 4.19
CA SER A 395 22.62 -17.76 4.90
C SER A 395 22.45 -17.66 6.43
N GLY A 396 22.01 -16.50 6.92
CA GLY A 396 21.69 -16.30 8.33
C GLY A 396 20.53 -17.17 8.80
N HIS A 397 19.52 -17.41 7.96
CA HIS A 397 18.43 -18.35 8.28
C HIS A 397 18.91 -19.80 8.33
N LEU A 398 19.71 -20.25 7.35
CA LEU A 398 20.32 -21.58 7.34
C LEU A 398 21.15 -21.83 8.61
N ALA A 399 21.97 -20.87 9.02
CA ALA A 399 22.78 -20.97 10.23
C ALA A 399 21.95 -20.83 11.53
N GLY A 400 20.98 -19.91 11.54
CA GLY A 400 20.16 -19.56 12.71
C GLY A 400 19.34 -20.74 13.27
N GLY A 401 18.94 -21.67 12.41
CA GLY A 401 18.31 -22.92 12.81
C GLY A 401 19.13 -23.72 13.82
N PHE A 402 20.43 -23.84 13.57
CA PHE A 402 21.37 -24.60 14.40
C PHE A 402 21.67 -23.91 15.74
N HIS A 403 21.72 -22.58 15.78
CA HIS A 403 21.89 -21.84 17.03
C HIS A 403 20.70 -22.05 17.99
N ASN A 404 19.48 -21.99 17.47
CA ASN A 404 18.27 -22.25 18.24
C ASN A 404 18.24 -23.69 18.77
N LEU A 405 18.65 -24.66 17.95
CA LEU A 405 18.81 -26.05 18.36
C LEU A 405 19.86 -26.24 19.44
N SER A 406 21.00 -25.55 19.38
CA SER A 406 22.05 -25.64 20.41
C SER A 406 21.58 -25.22 21.80
N TRP A 407 20.65 -24.26 21.86
CA TRP A 407 20.07 -23.80 23.12
C TRP A 407 19.04 -24.81 23.63
N ARG A 408 18.20 -25.34 22.73
CA ARG A 408 17.14 -26.32 23.08
C ARG A 408 17.67 -27.72 23.37
N SER A 409 18.81 -28.12 22.78
CA SER A 409 19.44 -29.43 22.98
C SER A 409 19.93 -29.66 24.41
N GLY A 410 20.14 -28.60 25.18
CA GLY A 410 20.46 -28.70 26.62
C GLY A 410 19.30 -29.20 27.48
N PHE A 411 18.06 -29.07 27.00
CA PHE A 411 16.85 -29.39 27.77
C PHE A 411 16.23 -30.75 27.41
N ARG A 412 16.58 -31.33 26.26
CA ARG A 412 15.86 -32.50 25.71
C ARG A 412 16.73 -33.69 25.29
N LEU A 413 18.05 -33.52 25.18
CA LEU A 413 18.96 -34.63 24.90
C LEU A 413 19.64 -35.16 26.14
N SER A 414 20.06 -36.44 26.09
CA SER A 414 21.01 -37.00 27.05
C SER A 414 22.30 -36.16 27.09
N LYS A 415 23.02 -36.18 28.22
CA LYS A 415 24.30 -35.44 28.35
C LYS A 415 25.32 -35.83 27.27
N GLN A 416 25.33 -37.10 26.86
CA GLN A 416 26.22 -37.62 25.82
C GLN A 416 25.85 -37.05 24.44
N ASN A 417 24.59 -37.18 24.02
CA ASN A 417 24.14 -36.69 22.71
C ASN A 417 24.23 -35.15 22.65
N SER A 418 23.99 -34.46 23.77
CA SER A 418 24.16 -33.01 23.87
C SER A 418 25.63 -32.58 23.69
N LYS A 419 26.59 -33.35 24.22
CA LYS A 419 28.03 -33.12 24.03
C LYS A 419 28.45 -33.37 22.58
N GLU A 420 27.96 -34.45 21.99
CA GLU A 420 28.20 -34.79 20.59
C GLU A 420 27.67 -33.71 19.65
N TRP A 421 26.42 -33.26 19.86
CA TRP A 421 25.83 -32.17 19.10
C TRP A 421 26.65 -30.88 19.18
N LYS A 422 27.07 -30.48 20.39
CA LYS A 422 27.93 -29.31 20.57
C LYS A 422 29.27 -29.43 19.84
N ASN A 423 29.85 -30.64 19.77
CA ASN A 423 31.08 -30.87 19.01
C ASN A 423 30.85 -30.75 17.50
N LEU A 424 29.75 -31.30 16.98
CA LEU A 424 29.39 -31.16 15.57
C LEU A 424 29.19 -29.69 15.17
N LEU A 425 28.53 -28.89 16.01
CA LEU A 425 28.36 -27.45 15.78
C LEU A 425 29.71 -26.71 15.78
N LYS A 426 30.63 -27.04 16.70
CA LYS A 426 31.98 -26.46 16.71
C LYS A 426 32.77 -26.79 15.45
N GLN A 427 32.55 -27.94 14.85
CA GLN A 427 33.16 -28.38 13.58
C GLN A 427 32.45 -27.83 12.33
N THR A 428 31.62 -26.80 12.48
CA THR A 428 30.85 -26.20 11.37
C THR A 428 31.23 -24.72 11.26
N PRO A 429 32.28 -24.37 10.49
CA PRO A 429 32.88 -23.03 10.53
C PRO A 429 31.92 -21.89 10.19
N CYS A 430 30.97 -22.11 9.28
CA CYS A 430 29.98 -21.11 8.86
C CYS A 430 29.05 -20.67 10.01
N LEU A 431 28.86 -21.48 11.05
CA LEU A 431 28.07 -21.12 12.24
C LEU A 431 28.78 -20.13 13.17
N ASN A 432 30.10 -19.97 13.04
CA ASN A 432 30.88 -19.02 13.83
C ASN A 432 31.13 -17.70 13.09
N LYS A 433 30.58 -17.54 11.89
CA LYS A 433 30.72 -16.34 11.09
C LYS A 433 29.70 -15.29 11.51
N ASP A 434 29.98 -14.03 11.18
CA ASP A 434 29.04 -12.94 11.45
C ASP A 434 27.79 -13.02 10.56
N TYR A 435 26.78 -12.20 10.89
CA TYR A 435 25.52 -12.14 10.14
C TYR A 435 25.64 -11.61 8.71
N ARG A 436 26.80 -11.08 8.30
CA ARG A 436 27.08 -10.57 6.95
C ARG A 436 27.72 -11.63 6.06
N TYR A 437 28.09 -12.78 6.63
CA TYR A 437 28.64 -13.91 5.90
C TYR A 437 27.62 -14.51 4.94
N ILE A 438 28.06 -14.75 3.71
CA ILE A 438 27.30 -15.49 2.70
C ILE A 438 27.88 -16.90 2.68
N CYS A 439 27.05 -17.91 2.91
CA CYS A 439 27.47 -19.31 2.83
C CYS A 439 28.00 -19.61 1.43
N THR A 440 29.00 -20.49 1.34
CA THR A 440 29.43 -21.10 0.08
C THR A 440 28.64 -22.39 -0.19
N HIS A 441 28.73 -22.95 -1.40
CA HIS A 441 28.16 -24.27 -1.68
C HIS A 441 28.65 -25.35 -0.70
N ASN A 442 29.93 -25.30 -0.31
CA ASN A 442 30.49 -26.22 0.69
C ASN A 442 29.89 -26.01 2.08
N ASP A 443 29.64 -24.76 2.47
CA ASP A 443 28.98 -24.48 3.75
C ASP A 443 27.55 -25.01 3.76
N VAL A 444 26.79 -24.78 2.68
CA VAL A 444 25.41 -25.29 2.55
C VAL A 444 25.37 -26.81 2.58
N ALA A 445 26.27 -27.48 1.83
CA ALA A 445 26.39 -28.94 1.87
C ALA A 445 26.77 -29.46 3.26
N LEU A 446 27.66 -28.76 3.97
CA LEU A 446 28.01 -29.11 5.34
C LEU A 446 26.82 -28.93 6.30
N LEU A 447 26.07 -27.83 6.19
CA LEU A 447 24.85 -27.61 6.98
C LEU A 447 23.80 -28.69 6.70
N HIS A 448 23.63 -29.09 5.44
CA HIS A 448 22.75 -30.19 5.06
C HIS A 448 23.18 -31.52 5.72
N LEU A 449 24.48 -31.84 5.70
CA LEU A 449 25.03 -33.00 6.40
C LEU A 449 24.79 -32.92 7.92
N ARG A 450 25.02 -31.75 8.53
CA ARG A 450 24.81 -31.52 9.97
C ARG A 450 23.34 -31.66 10.35
N ARG A 451 22.41 -31.27 9.49
CA ARG A 451 20.98 -31.52 9.66
C ARG A 451 20.69 -33.02 9.70
N GLY A 452 21.25 -33.81 8.78
CA GLY A 452 21.17 -35.28 8.79
C GLY A 452 21.68 -35.90 10.09
N GLN A 453 22.83 -35.45 10.58
CA GLN A 453 23.39 -35.94 11.86
C GLN A 453 22.53 -35.52 13.06
N CYS A 454 21.95 -34.32 13.01
CA CYS A 454 20.97 -33.89 14.01
C CYS A 454 19.73 -34.80 14.02
N LEU A 455 19.23 -35.21 12.85
CA LEU A 455 18.10 -36.12 12.73
C LEU A 455 18.37 -37.44 13.46
N GLU A 456 19.53 -38.05 13.24
CA GLU A 456 19.88 -39.32 13.90
C GLU A 456 20.01 -39.18 15.42
N LEU A 457 20.62 -38.10 15.91
CA LEU A 457 20.77 -37.86 17.35
C LEU A 457 19.43 -37.62 18.06
N TRP A 458 18.42 -37.10 17.35
CA TRP A 458 17.10 -36.76 17.90
C TRP A 458 16.02 -37.81 17.71
N LYS A 459 16.15 -38.75 16.76
CA LYS A 459 15.26 -39.94 16.67
C LYS A 459 15.25 -40.76 17.96
N VAL A 460 16.26 -40.61 18.81
CA VAL A 460 16.42 -41.28 20.11
C VAL A 460 15.70 -40.54 21.26
N ALA A 461 15.14 -39.33 21.03
CA ALA A 461 14.49 -38.49 22.04
C ALA A 461 12.96 -38.32 21.78
N ASN A 462 12.14 -38.44 22.83
CA ASN A 462 10.65 -38.52 22.81
C ASN A 462 9.85 -37.40 22.10
N GLU A 463 8.57 -37.73 21.82
CA GLU A 463 7.56 -37.20 20.88
C GLU A 463 7.23 -35.68 20.88
N GLY A 464 7.43 -34.93 21.97
CA GLY A 464 6.93 -33.54 22.09
C GLY A 464 7.75 -32.45 21.38
N PHE A 465 8.78 -32.80 20.58
CA PHE A 465 9.64 -31.86 19.84
C PHE A 465 9.31 -31.81 18.34
N GLN A 466 8.43 -32.71 17.89
CA GLN A 466 8.20 -33.03 16.49
C GLN A 466 7.63 -31.83 15.70
N GLU A 467 6.67 -31.07 16.23
CA GLU A 467 6.06 -29.95 15.48
C GLU A 467 7.02 -28.80 15.16
N TRP A 468 7.80 -28.31 16.13
CA TRP A 468 8.77 -27.24 15.89
C TRP A 468 9.92 -27.71 14.99
N TYR A 469 10.33 -28.96 15.17
CA TYR A 469 11.40 -29.59 14.42
C TYR A 469 11.01 -29.89 12.97
N ASP A 470 9.83 -30.45 12.73
CA ASP A 470 9.24 -30.68 11.42
C ASP A 470 9.07 -29.35 10.67
N GLY A 471 8.67 -28.28 11.39
CA GLY A 471 8.65 -26.92 10.84
C GLY A 471 10.03 -26.42 10.43
N TRP A 472 11.06 -26.61 11.27
CA TRP A 472 12.43 -26.21 10.94
C TRP A 472 13.02 -27.02 9.77
N VAL A 473 12.82 -28.35 9.75
CA VAL A 473 13.34 -29.24 8.70
C VAL A 473 12.75 -28.88 7.34
N ARG A 474 11.42 -28.69 7.27
CA ARG A 474 10.74 -28.27 6.02
C ARG A 474 11.24 -26.91 5.54
N VAL A 475 11.34 -25.94 6.44
CA VAL A 475 11.78 -24.59 6.09
C VAL A 475 13.25 -24.55 5.64
N MET A 476 14.12 -25.45 6.13
CA MET A 476 15.53 -25.52 5.71
C MET A 476 15.68 -25.92 4.23
N ASP A 477 14.93 -26.93 3.76
CA ASP A 477 14.94 -27.30 2.33
C ASP A 477 14.47 -26.14 1.46
N ASP A 478 13.43 -25.42 1.90
CA ASP A 478 12.90 -24.28 1.17
C ASP A 478 13.91 -23.13 1.09
N ILE A 479 14.64 -22.86 2.17
CA ILE A 479 15.70 -21.84 2.22
C ILE A 479 16.88 -22.26 1.34
N GLU A 480 17.32 -23.52 1.41
CA GLU A 480 18.43 -24.05 0.61
C GLU A 480 18.13 -23.96 -0.90
N ALA A 481 16.91 -24.33 -1.30
CA ALA A 481 16.46 -24.22 -2.68
C ALA A 481 16.45 -22.77 -3.16
N HIS A 482 15.97 -21.83 -2.34
CA HIS A 482 16.00 -20.39 -2.69
C HIS A 482 17.42 -19.84 -2.73
N TRP A 483 18.29 -20.24 -1.79
CA TRP A 483 19.68 -19.80 -1.78
C TRP A 483 20.39 -20.25 -3.06
N SER A 484 20.19 -21.49 -3.48
CA SER A 484 20.75 -22.05 -4.72
C SER A 484 20.19 -21.35 -5.96
N TRP A 485 18.88 -21.06 -5.97
CA TRP A 485 18.24 -20.33 -7.05
C TRP A 485 18.78 -18.89 -7.20
N ILE A 486 18.94 -18.15 -6.10
CA ILE A 486 19.52 -16.79 -6.14
C ILE A 486 20.97 -16.82 -6.63
N MET A 487 21.76 -17.81 -6.20
CA MET A 487 23.13 -18.01 -6.71
C MET A 487 23.14 -18.26 -8.22
N GLY A 488 22.26 -19.13 -8.72
CA GLY A 488 22.12 -19.40 -10.16
C GLY A 488 21.72 -18.15 -10.95
N CYS A 489 20.69 -17.42 -10.48
CA CYS A 489 20.28 -16.15 -11.09
C CYS A 489 21.40 -15.11 -11.12
N LYS A 490 22.18 -15.03 -10.04
CA LYS A 490 23.31 -14.10 -9.95
C LYS A 490 24.35 -14.39 -11.03
N ASN A 491 24.72 -15.66 -11.23
CA ASN A 491 25.70 -16.05 -12.25
C ASN A 491 25.17 -15.74 -13.66
N GLU A 492 23.91 -16.09 -13.94
CA GLU A 492 23.28 -15.85 -15.24
C GLU A 492 23.21 -14.35 -15.60
N ILE A 493 22.88 -13.51 -14.62
CA ILE A 493 22.87 -12.04 -14.78
C ILE A 493 24.28 -11.47 -14.92
N GLU A 494 25.28 -12.07 -14.28
CA GLU A 494 26.69 -11.70 -14.45
C GLU A 494 27.19 -12.01 -15.88
N GLU A 495 26.71 -13.10 -16.48
CA GLU A 495 27.03 -13.51 -17.85
C GLU A 495 26.25 -12.73 -18.93
N ASN A 496 24.98 -12.39 -18.67
CA ASN A 496 24.11 -11.72 -19.63
C ASN A 496 23.26 -10.60 -18.98
N PRO A 497 23.85 -9.41 -18.72
CA PRO A 497 23.13 -8.29 -18.11
C PRO A 497 22.02 -7.71 -18.99
N ASP A 498 22.07 -7.92 -20.30
CA ASP A 498 21.14 -7.36 -21.28
C ASP A 498 19.68 -7.79 -21.06
N VAL A 499 19.47 -8.97 -20.47
CA VAL A 499 18.15 -9.45 -20.08
C VAL A 499 17.43 -8.47 -19.14
N LEU A 500 18.19 -7.74 -18.32
CA LEU A 500 17.64 -6.75 -17.39
C LEU A 500 17.20 -5.47 -18.11
N ALA A 501 17.92 -5.04 -19.15
CA ALA A 501 17.49 -3.90 -19.95
C ALA A 501 16.18 -4.22 -20.71
N ASP A 502 16.07 -5.42 -21.28
CA ASP A 502 14.83 -5.86 -21.94
C ASP A 502 13.66 -5.96 -20.95
N TRP A 503 13.90 -6.54 -19.77
CA TRP A 503 12.92 -6.58 -18.69
C TRP A 503 12.47 -5.16 -18.30
N ALA A 504 13.41 -4.22 -18.13
CA ALA A 504 13.13 -2.86 -17.71
C ALA A 504 12.36 -2.06 -18.76
N LEU A 505 12.72 -2.18 -20.04
CA LEU A 505 12.12 -1.41 -21.14
C LEU A 505 10.77 -1.99 -21.58
N LYS A 506 10.58 -3.32 -21.52
CA LYS A 506 9.25 -3.94 -21.76
C LYS A 506 8.21 -3.47 -20.75
N ARG A 507 8.64 -3.16 -19.52
CA ARG A 507 7.77 -2.73 -18.42
C ARG A 507 7.66 -1.22 -18.29
N ASP A 508 8.53 -0.46 -18.95
CA ASP A 508 8.49 0.99 -18.88
C ASP A 508 7.34 1.53 -19.74
N GLY A 509 6.42 2.27 -19.09
CA GLY A 509 5.17 2.71 -19.70
C GLY A 509 4.12 1.60 -19.91
N ALA A 510 4.49 0.33 -19.74
CA ALA A 510 3.54 -0.78 -19.73
C ALA A 510 2.80 -0.87 -18.39
N GLU A 511 1.65 -1.55 -18.42
CA GLU A 511 0.75 -1.72 -17.30
C GLU A 511 1.50 -2.19 -16.03
N PHE A 512 0.98 -1.75 -14.89
CA PHE A 512 1.50 -1.96 -13.55
C PHE A 512 1.46 -3.47 -13.19
N THR A 513 2.32 -4.26 -13.82
CA THR A 513 2.50 -5.69 -13.55
C THR A 513 3.24 -5.88 -12.23
#